data_AF-A0A2X2TCR9-F1
#
_entry.id   AF-A0A2X2TCR9-F1
#
_cell.length_a   1.000
_cell.length_b   1.000
_cell.length_c   1.000
_cell.angle_alpha   90.00
_cell.angle_beta   90.00
_cell.angle_gamma   90.00
#
_symmetry.space_group_name_H-M   'P 1'
#
loop_
_entity.id
_entity.type
_entity.pdbx_description
1 polymer ?
#
loop_
_entity_poly.entity_id
_entity_poly.type
_entity_poly.pdbx_seq_one_letter_code
_entity_poly.pdbx_strand_id
1 'polypeptide(L)' 'MDQLQANGGSMIMLAKGNRSQQVTDACHKHGGFYLGSIGGPAAVLAQNSIKSLELVEYPELGMEAIWKN' A
#
# COMPACT_ATOMS: atom_id res chain seq x y z
N MET A 1 8.00 -1.48 -8.19
CA MET A 1 8.16 -2.42 -7.06
C MET A 1 9.60 -2.84 -6.90
N ASP A 2 10.19 -3.53 -7.88
CA ASP A 2 11.61 -3.96 -7.83
C ASP A 2 12.57 -2.84 -7.40
N GLN A 3 12.45 -1.63 -7.96
CA GLN A 3 13.29 -0.49 -7.57
C GLN A 3 13.14 -0.09 -6.09
N LEU A 4 11.91 -0.06 -5.55
CA LEU A 4 11.70 0.33 -4.15
C LEU A 4 12.23 -0.75 -3.22
N GLN A 5 11.97 -2.02 -3.53
CA GLN A 5 12.42 -3.17 -2.74
C GLN A 5 13.93 -3.35 -2.77
N ALA A 6 14.57 -3.09 -3.92
CA ALA A 6 16.03 -3.05 -4.01
C ALA A 6 16.67 -1.98 -3.12
N ASN A 7 15.92 -0.92 -2.76
CA ASN A 7 16.34 0.12 -1.81
C ASN A 7 15.81 -0.14 -0.38
N GLY A 8 15.29 -1.33 -0.09
CA GLY A 8 14.76 -1.71 1.22
C GLY A 8 13.36 -1.15 1.54
N GLY A 9 12.69 -0.50 0.57
CA GLY A 9 11.35 0.06 0.72
C GLY A 9 10.26 -0.79 0.06
N SER A 10 8.98 -0.55 0.39
CA SER A 10 7.83 -1.25 -0.23
C SER A 10 7.90 -2.79 -0.13
N MET A 11 8.43 -3.29 0.99
CA MET A 11 8.54 -4.72 1.26
C MET A 11 7.19 -5.37 1.53
N ILE A 12 6.24 -4.63 2.09
CA ILE A 12 4.87 -5.08 2.34
C ILE A 12 3.93 -4.05 1.73
N MET A 13 3.01 -4.51 0.90
CA MET A 13 2.05 -3.67 0.19
C MET A 13 0.64 -4.17 0.47
N LEU A 14 -0.31 -3.24 0.61
CA LEU A 14 -1.73 -3.55 0.80
C LEU A 14 -2.55 -2.80 -0.25
N ALA A 15 -3.23 -3.51 -1.15
CA ALA A 15 -4.14 -2.90 -2.12
C ALA A 15 -5.19 -3.91 -2.63
N LYS A 16 -5.98 -3.55 -3.63
CA LYS A 16 -7.02 -4.42 -4.22
C LYS A 16 -6.70 -4.81 -5.66
N GLY A 17 -7.09 -6.01 -6.08
CA GLY A 17 -7.00 -6.49 -7.47
C GLY A 17 -5.65 -7.07 -7.87
N ASN A 18 -5.67 -7.91 -8.91
CA ASN A 18 -4.51 -8.65 -9.40
C ASN A 18 -3.36 -7.72 -9.85
N ARG A 19 -2.14 -8.26 -9.80
CA ARG A 19 -0.90 -7.55 -10.14
C ARG A 19 -0.20 -8.20 -11.32
N SER A 20 0.69 -7.46 -11.97
CA SER A 20 1.52 -7.97 -13.06
C SER A 20 2.58 -8.95 -12.54
N GLN A 21 3.09 -9.80 -13.44
CA GLN A 21 4.18 -10.74 -13.14
C GLN A 21 5.42 -10.04 -12.54
N GLN A 22 5.70 -8.80 -12.97
CA GLN A 22 6.79 -7.99 -12.44
C GLN A 22 6.71 -7.76 -10.92
N VAL A 23 5.50 -7.72 -10.34
CA VAL A 23 5.32 -7.59 -8.88
C VAL A 23 5.63 -8.91 -8.19
N THR A 24 5.16 -10.02 -8.75
CA THR A 24 5.47 -11.38 -8.27
C THR A 24 6.98 -11.61 -8.27
N ASP A 25 7.65 -11.29 -9.38
CA ASP A 25 9.09 -11.48 -9.53
C ASP A 25 9.89 -10.62 -8.54
N ALA A 26 9.49 -9.35 -8.36
CA ALA A 26 10.10 -8.46 -7.38
C ALA A 26 9.95 -9.00 -5.95
N CYS A 27 8.74 -9.38 -5.55
CA CYS A 27 8.49 -9.95 -4.23
C CYS A 27 9.31 -11.24 -4.01
N HIS A 28 9.39 -12.11 -5.01
CA HIS A 28 10.20 -13.33 -4.92
C HIS A 28 11.70 -13.04 -4.79
N LYS A 29 12.20 -12.06 -5.54
CA LYS A 29 13.61 -11.65 -5.53
C LYS A 29 14.03 -10.99 -4.22
N HIS A 30 13.17 -10.14 -3.63
CA HIS A 30 13.51 -9.32 -2.47
C HIS A 30 12.89 -9.79 -1.16
N GLY A 31 12.02 -10.81 -1.17
CA GLY A 31 11.31 -11.28 0.02
C GLY A 31 10.12 -10.38 0.42
N GLY A 32 9.48 -9.75 -0.56
CA GLY A 32 8.33 -8.86 -0.36
C GLY A 32 6.97 -9.59 -0.34
N PHE A 33 5.94 -8.90 0.15
CA PHE A 33 4.57 -9.42 0.26
C PHE A 33 3.55 -8.42 -0.32
N TYR A 34 2.54 -8.96 -1.01
CA TYR A 34 1.37 -8.22 -1.45
C TYR A 34 0.12 -8.77 -0.76
N LEU A 35 -0.49 -7.96 0.08
CA LEU A 35 -1.71 -8.27 0.82
C LEU A 35 -2.92 -7.70 0.06
N GLY A 36 -3.87 -8.56 -0.27
CA GLY A 36 -5.11 -8.18 -0.92
C GLY A 36 -6.13 -7.67 0.08
N SER A 37 -6.57 -6.42 -0.05
CA SER A 37 -7.74 -5.88 0.65
C SER A 37 -9.01 -6.09 -0.17
N ILE A 38 -10.15 -6.18 0.53
CA ILE A 38 -11.47 -6.27 -0.09
C ILE A 38 -11.81 -4.90 -0.71
N GLY A 39 -12.08 -4.88 -2.01
CA GLY A 39 -12.52 -3.67 -2.71
C GLY A 39 -14.01 -3.38 -2.49
N GLY A 40 -14.37 -2.13 -2.20
CA GLY A 40 -15.77 -1.69 -2.05
C GLY A 40 -16.18 -1.23 -0.64
N PRO A 41 -15.91 -1.96 0.46
CA PRO A 41 -16.45 -1.66 1.78
C PRO A 41 -15.68 -0.54 2.52
N ALA A 42 -15.42 0.60 1.85
CA ALA A 42 -14.60 1.68 2.40
C ALA A 42 -15.17 2.28 3.69
N ALA A 43 -16.50 2.47 3.78
CA ALA A 43 -17.14 3.03 4.97
C ALA A 43 -17.00 2.11 6.20
N VAL A 44 -17.19 0.80 6.02
CA VAL A 44 -17.03 -0.20 7.08
C VAL A 44 -15.57 -0.28 7.53
N LEU A 45 -14.63 -0.24 6.58
CA LEU A 45 -13.19 -0.21 6.88
C LEU A 45 -12.80 1.05 7.65
N ALA A 46 -13.28 2.22 7.23
CA ALA A 46 -13.03 3.48 7.92
C ALA A 46 -13.56 3.46 9.36
N GLN A 47 -14.81 3.01 9.55
CA GLN A 47 -15.43 2.96 10.88
C GLN A 47 -14.73 1.96 11.82
N ASN A 48 -14.40 0.77 11.31
CA ASN A 48 -13.98 -0.33 12.17
C ASN A 48 -12.45 -0.48 12.29
N SER A 49 -11.69 -0.13 11.24
CA SER A 49 -10.26 -0.46 11.13
C SER A 49 -9.33 0.75 11.17
N ILE A 50 -9.77 1.93 10.74
CA ILE A 50 -8.95 3.15 10.77
C ILE A 50 -9.21 3.87 12.10
N LYS A 51 -8.15 4.11 12.89
CA LYS A 51 -8.26 4.74 14.23
C LYS A 51 -7.68 6.14 14.26
N SER A 52 -6.68 6.39 13.44
CA SER A 52 -6.03 7.69 13.26
C SER A 52 -5.81 7.94 11.77
N LEU A 53 -5.61 9.21 11.42
CA LEU A 53 -5.17 9.61 10.10
C LEU A 53 -4.36 10.91 10.24
N GLU A 54 -3.06 10.82 10.03
CA GLU A 54 -2.11 11.92 10.11
C GLU A 54 -1.48 12.18 8.74
N LEU A 55 -1.45 13.45 8.32
CA LEU A 55 -0.77 13.87 7.10
C LEU A 55 0.75 13.91 7.36
N VAL A 56 1.52 13.18 6.55
CA VAL A 56 2.97 13.05 6.69
C VAL A 56 3.71 13.93 5.69
N GLU A 57 3.35 13.87 4.40
CA GLU A 57 4.09 14.55 3.33
C GLU A 57 3.19 14.85 2.13
N TYR A 58 3.56 15.88 1.35
CA TYR A 58 2.89 16.36 0.13
C TYR A 58 1.43 16.82 0.34
N PRO A 59 1.15 17.79 1.25
CA PRO A 59 -0.20 18.34 1.49
C PRO A 59 -0.91 18.81 0.21
N GLU A 60 -0.15 19.33 -0.75
CA GLU A 60 -0.64 19.86 -2.02
C GLU A 60 -1.34 18.82 -2.90
N LEU A 61 -1.10 17.52 -2.67
CA LEU A 61 -1.71 16.42 -3.41
C LEU A 61 -3.10 16.03 -2.89
N GLY A 62 -3.60 16.68 -1.83
CA GLY A 62 -4.93 16.43 -1.28
C GLY A 62 -5.10 14.96 -0.85
N MET A 63 -6.04 14.25 -1.45
CA MET A 63 -6.32 12.84 -1.09
C MET A 63 -5.18 11.87 -1.45
N GLU A 64 -4.25 12.26 -2.32
CA GLU A 64 -3.10 11.44 -2.75
C GLU A 64 -1.83 11.67 -1.91
N ALA A 65 -1.91 12.52 -0.89
CA ALA A 65 -0.80 12.77 0.03
C ALA A 65 -0.36 11.50 0.79
N ILE A 66 0.79 11.55 1.46
CA ILE A 66 1.24 10.44 2.32
C ILE A 66 0.54 10.56 3.66
N TRP A 67 -0.19 9.50 4.03
CA TRP A 67 -0.93 9.40 5.28
C TRP A 67 -0.40 8.28 6.15
N LYS A 68 -0.43 8.48 7.46
CA LYS A 68 -0.19 7.46 8.47
C LYS A 68 -1.49 7.20 9.23
N ASN A 69 -1.91 5.93 9.26
CA ASN A 69 -3.14 5.49 9.94
C ASN A 69 -2.89 4.86 11.31
#